data_AF-A0A2G9U4Z0-F1
#
_entry.id   AF-A0A2G9U4Z0-F1
#
_cell.length_a   1.000
_cell.length_b   1.000
_cell.length_c   1.000
_cell.angle_alpha   90.00
_cell.angle_beta   90.00
_cell.angle_gamma   90.00
#
_symmetry.space_group_name_H-M   'P 1'
#
loop_
_entity.id
_entity.type
_entity.pdbx_description
1 polymer ?
#
loop_
_entity_poly.entity_id
_entity_poly.type
_entity_poly.pdbx_seq_one_letter_code
_entity_poly.pdbx_strand_id
1 'polypeptide(L)'
;MSATIHSIMNSKTYTANGMRLMFYNGDVDTICQFLGDQWFIENLVTERNLTVLYDRQQWTYQSAPQYAPTIAGYAKAWDQNLVQLTVKV
;
A
#
# COMPACT_ATOMS: atom_id res chain seq x y z
N MET A 1 -4.41 -14.73 -6.98
CA MET A 1 -4.26 -13.55 -6.09
C MET A 1 -5.40 -12.54 -6.28
N SER A 2 -5.66 -12.06 -7.51
CA SER A 2 -6.72 -11.07 -7.77
C SER A 2 -8.12 -11.43 -7.24
N ALA A 3 -8.61 -12.65 -7.48
CA ALA A 3 -9.96 -13.07 -7.06
C ALA A 3 -10.17 -13.04 -5.52
N THR A 4 -9.14 -13.39 -4.75
CA THR A 4 -9.20 -13.37 -3.29
C THR A 4 -9.27 -11.94 -2.76
N ILE A 5 -8.47 -11.02 -3.31
CA ILE A 5 -8.47 -9.61 -2.90
C ILE A 5 -9.82 -8.96 -3.23
N HIS A 6 -10.37 -9.25 -4.42
CA HIS A 6 -11.72 -8.85 -4.79
C HIS A 6 -12.75 -9.34 -3.78
N SER A 7 -12.70 -10.62 -3.39
CA SER A 7 -13.60 -11.20 -2.40
C SER A 7 -13.49 -10.51 -1.03
N ILE A 8 -12.27 -10.26 -0.55
CA ILE A 8 -12.02 -9.58 0.72
C ILE A 8 -12.65 -8.19 0.71
N MET A 9 -12.31 -7.37 -0.28
CA MET A 9 -12.73 -5.99 -0.30
C MET A 9 -14.22 -5.81 -0.69
N ASN A 10 -14.85 -6.81 -1.32
CA ASN A 10 -16.30 -6.84 -1.56
C ASN A 10 -17.08 -7.44 -0.39
N SER A 11 -16.40 -8.04 0.60
CA SER A 11 -17.07 -8.63 1.74
C SER A 11 -17.78 -7.56 2.60
N LYS A 12 -18.94 -7.93 3.14
CA LYS A 12 -19.69 -7.07 4.08
C LYS A 12 -18.84 -6.70 5.30
N THR A 13 -17.98 -7.62 5.75
CA THR A 13 -17.10 -7.41 6.89
C THR A 13 -16.08 -6.29 6.63
N TYR A 14 -15.53 -6.22 5.41
CA TYR A 14 -14.56 -5.19 5.06
C TYR A 14 -15.19 -3.80 5.07
N THR A 15 -16.35 -3.67 4.41
CA THR A 15 -17.05 -2.37 4.28
C THR A 15 -17.69 -1.92 5.58
N ALA A 16 -18.38 -2.81 6.30
CA ALA A 16 -19.09 -2.46 7.53
C ALA A 16 -18.15 -2.06 8.68
N ASN A 17 -16.92 -2.58 8.70
CA ASN A 17 -15.94 -2.28 9.75
C ASN A 17 -14.91 -1.22 9.34
N GLY A 18 -15.02 -0.63 8.14
CA GLY A 18 -14.05 0.35 7.65
C GLY A 18 -12.62 -0.20 7.61
N MET A 19 -12.46 -1.46 7.21
CA MET A 19 -11.16 -2.12 7.17
C MET A 19 -10.19 -1.42 6.22
N ARG A 20 -8.88 -1.61 6.48
CA ARG A 20 -7.78 -1.08 5.66
C ARG A 20 -6.95 -2.20 5.07
N LEU A 21 -6.58 -2.04 3.81
CA LEU A 21 -5.68 -2.95 3.10
C LEU A 21 -4.36 -2.24 2.80
N MET A 22 -3.25 -2.86 3.18
CA MET A 22 -1.90 -2.34 2.92
C MET A 22 -1.03 -3.40 2.26
N PHE A 23 -0.45 -3.05 1.12
CA PHE A 23 0.60 -3.82 0.47
C PHE A 23 1.94 -3.19 0.85
N TYR A 24 2.85 -3.99 1.43
CA TYR A 24 4.19 -3.52 1.77
C TYR A 24 5.25 -4.45 1.20
N ASN A 25 6.28 -3.86 0.59
CA ASN A 25 7.39 -4.60 -0.02
C ASN A 25 8.73 -4.01 0.42
N GLY A 26 9.73 -4.86 0.63
CA GLY A 26 11.12 -4.42 0.68
C GLY A 26 11.57 -3.98 -0.72
N ASP A 27 12.23 -2.83 -0.83
CA ASP A 27 12.63 -2.28 -2.13
C ASP A 27 13.81 -3.02 -2.80
N VAL A 28 14.48 -3.92 -2.07
CA VAL A 28 15.60 -4.76 -2.57
C VAL A 28 15.19 -6.23 -2.78
N ASP A 29 13.92 -6.61 -2.55
CA ASP A 29 13.47 -7.98 -2.83
C ASP A 29 13.41 -8.26 -4.34
N THR A 30 14.17 -9.25 -4.80
CA THR A 30 14.26 -9.64 -6.22
C THR A 30 13.29 -10.74 -6.62
N ILE A 31 12.69 -11.47 -5.68
CA ILE A 31 11.71 -12.54 -5.98
C ILE A 31 10.31 -11.93 -6.08
N CYS A 32 9.94 -11.10 -5.10
CA CYS A 32 8.68 -10.36 -5.07
C CYS A 32 8.96 -8.86 -5.20
N GLN A 33 9.41 -8.45 -6.38
CA GLN A 33 9.75 -7.05 -6.66
C GLN A 33 8.56 -6.12 -6.42
N PHE A 34 8.81 -4.99 -5.75
CA PHE A 34 7.78 -3.99 -5.45
C PHE A 34 7.09 -3.42 -6.71
N LEU A 35 7.76 -3.44 -7.86
CA LEU A 35 7.20 -2.98 -9.14
C LEU A 35 6.05 -3.87 -9.63
N GLY A 36 6.16 -5.18 -9.42
CA GLY A 36 5.10 -6.13 -9.81
C GLY A 36 3.84 -5.90 -8.99
N ASP A 37 4.00 -5.72 -7.68
CA ASP A 37 2.90 -5.41 -6.78
C ASP A 37 2.31 -4.03 -7.06
N GLN A 38 3.14 -3.03 -7.40
CA GLN A 38 2.65 -1.73 -7.82
C GLN A 38 1.74 -1.83 -9.05
N TRP A 39 2.18 -2.51 -10.12
CA TRP A 39 1.35 -2.68 -11.32
C TRP A 39 0.05 -3.42 -11.03
N PHE A 40 0.09 -4.44 -10.17
CA PHE A 40 -1.11 -5.14 -9.73
C PHE A 40 -2.10 -4.19 -9.02
N ILE A 41 -1.61 -3.35 -8.11
CA ILE A 41 -2.44 -2.40 -7.36
C ILE A 41 -3.03 -1.33 -8.27
N GLU A 42 -2.27 -0.78 -9.22
CA GLU A 42 -2.76 0.23 -10.16
C GLU A 42 -3.87 -0.33 -11.07
N ASN A 43 -3.76 -1.61 -11.48
CA ASN A 43 -4.83 -2.30 -12.20
C ASN A 43 -6.08 -2.47 -11.32
N LEU A 44 -5.93 -2.90 -10.06
CA LEU A 44 -7.03 -3.05 -9.11
C LEU A 44 -7.75 -1.71 -8.85
N VAL A 45 -7.00 -0.63 -8.70
CA VAL A 45 -7.51 0.74 -8.52
C VAL A 45 -8.34 1.15 -9.74
N THR A 46 -7.83 0.87 -10.95
CA THR A 46 -8.52 1.18 -12.21
C THR A 46 -9.81 0.37 -12.36
N GLU A 47 -9.76 -0.95 -12.10
CA GLU A 47 -10.91 -1.85 -12.15
C GLU A 47 -12.04 -1.42 -11.20
N ARG A 48 -11.69 -0.78 -10.08
CA ARG A 48 -12.63 -0.36 -9.03
C ARG A 48 -12.95 1.12 -9.02
N ASN A 49 -12.40 1.89 -9.96
CA ASN A 49 -12.55 3.34 -10.04
C ASN A 49 -12.17 4.06 -8.72
N LEU A 50 -11.08 3.62 -8.07
CA LEU A 50 -10.58 4.26 -6.86
C LEU A 50 -9.90 5.59 -7.17
N THR A 51 -10.05 6.57 -6.27
CA THR A 51 -9.42 7.88 -6.40
C THR A 51 -8.14 7.97 -5.57
N VAL A 52 -7.12 8.64 -6.10
CA VAL A 52 -5.85 8.85 -5.38
C VAL A 52 -6.08 9.85 -4.24
N LEU A 53 -5.74 9.46 -3.01
CA LEU A 53 -5.76 10.38 -1.86
C LEU A 53 -4.46 11.17 -1.76
N TYR A 54 -3.34 10.49 -1.94
CA TYR A 54 -2.03 11.12 -2.09
C TYR A 54 -1.16 10.29 -3.02
N ASP A 55 -0.42 10.99 -3.87
CA ASP A 55 0.53 10.36 -4.77
C ASP A 55 1.79 9.92 -4.00
N ARG A 56 2.67 9.19 -4.69
CA ARG A 56 3.90 8.61 -4.14
C ARG A 56 4.72 9.66 -3.39
N GLN A 57 4.75 9.56 -2.06
CA GLN A 57 5.48 10.45 -1.18
C GLN A 57 6.31 9.67 -0.16
N GLN A 58 7.36 10.29 0.36
CA GLN A 58 8.21 9.64 1.36
C GLN A 58 7.48 9.43 2.68
N TRP A 59 7.77 8.34 3.37
CA TRP A 59 7.43 8.17 4.79
C TRP A 59 8.71 8.04 5.61
N THR A 60 8.67 8.55 6.84
CA THR A 60 9.83 8.59 7.72
C THR A 60 9.66 7.70 8.94
N TYR A 61 10.77 7.16 9.42
CA TYR A 61 10.83 6.44 10.68
C TYR A 61 11.85 7.10 11.61
N GLN A 62 11.53 7.14 12.89
CA GLN A 62 12.42 7.63 13.94
C GLN A 62 12.53 6.54 15.01
N SER A 63 13.72 5.96 15.16
CA SER A 63 13.95 4.84 16.08
C SER A 63 13.85 5.24 17.55
N ALA A 64 14.20 6.48 17.88
CA ALA A 64 14.04 7.05 19.21
C ALA A 64 14.02 8.59 19.16
N PRO A 65 13.44 9.29 20.16
CA PRO A 65 13.29 10.74 20.17
C PRO A 65 14.59 11.54 19.95
N GLN A 66 15.74 10.98 20.34
CA GLN A 66 17.06 11.60 20.18
C GLN A 66 17.63 11.54 18.76
N TYR A 67 17.08 10.71 17.88
CA TYR A 67 17.54 10.57 16.50
C TYR A 67 16.69 11.40 15.55
N ALA A 68 17.28 11.93 14.48
CA ALA A 68 16.53 12.57 13.42
C ALA A 68 15.69 11.52 12.65
N PRO A 69 14.46 11.84 12.22
CA PRO A 69 13.67 10.98 11.34
C PRO A 69 14.43 10.71 10.02
N THR A 70 14.44 9.46 9.59
CA THR A 70 15.04 9.06 8.31
C THR A 70 13.97 8.56 7.35
N ILE A 71 14.22 8.69 6.05
CA ILE A 71 13.33 8.14 5.02
C ILE A 71 13.36 6.61 5.14
N ALA A 72 12.19 6.04 5.39
CA ALA A 72 12.00 4.60 5.54
C ALA A 72 11.33 3.99 4.28
N GLY A 73 10.96 4.81 3.31
CA GLY A 73 10.51 4.39 1.98
C GLY A 73 9.47 5.34 1.40
N TYR A 74 8.58 4.83 0.56
CA TYR A 74 7.55 5.61 -0.12
C TYR A 74 6.16 5.00 0.04
N ALA A 75 5.14 5.85 0.12
CA ALA A 75 3.75 5.45 0.23
C ALA A 75 2.91 6.12 -0.86
N LYS A 76 1.91 5.39 -1.38
CA LYS A 76 0.84 5.91 -2.22
C LYS A 76 -0.48 5.37 -1.69
N ALA A 77 -1.53 6.19 -1.67
CA ALA A 77 -2.82 5.76 -1.15
C ALA A 77 -3.99 6.21 -2.02
N TRP A 78 -5.05 5.43 -1.91
CA TRP A 78 -6.32 5.62 -2.58
C TRP A 78 -7.46 5.63 -1.56
N ASP A 79 -8.63 6.04 -2.00
CA ASP A 79 -9.85 5.88 -1.24
C ASP A 79 -10.15 4.39 -0.97
N GLN A 80 -11.23 4.14 -0.21
CA GLN A 80 -11.58 2.79 0.26
C GLN A 80 -10.46 2.11 1.08
N ASN A 81 -9.63 2.91 1.77
CA ASN A 81 -8.58 2.45 2.68
C ASN A 81 -7.54 1.50 2.04
N LEU A 82 -7.09 1.82 0.82
CA LEU A 82 -6.02 1.09 0.14
C LEU A 82 -4.71 1.87 0.18
N VAL A 83 -3.62 1.22 0.62
CA VAL A 83 -2.27 1.82 0.70
C VAL A 83 -1.23 0.87 0.11
N GLN A 84 -0.32 1.42 -0.69
CA GLN A 84 0.92 0.78 -1.11
C GLN A 84 2.10 1.42 -0.37
N LEU A 85 3.02 0.59 0.13
CA LEU A 85 4.19 1.01 0.88
C LEU A 85 5.44 0.29 0.37
N THR A 86 6.53 1.03 0.15
CA THR A 86 7.86 0.44 0.04
C THR A 86 8.61 0.65 1.35
N VAL A 87 9.37 -0.35 1.76
CA VAL A 87 10.26 -0.29 2.92
C VAL A 87 11.68 -0.31 2.41
N LYS A 88 12.42 0.74 2.73
CA LYS A 88 13.84 0.86 2.47
C LYS A 88 14.59 -0.09 3.39
N VAL A 89 15.35 -1.02 2.80
CA VAL A 89 16.25 -1.93 3.52
C VAL A 89 17.67 -1.38 3.54
#